data_AF-A0A1U7GNF1-F1
#
_entry.id   AF-A0A1U7GNF1-F1
#
_cell.length_a   1.000
_cell.length_b   1.000
_cell.length_c   1.000
_cell.angle_alpha   90.00
_cell.angle_beta   90.00
_cell.angle_gamma   90.00
#
_symmetry.space_group_name_H-M   'P 1'
#
loop_
_entity.id
_entity.type
_entity.pdbx_description
1 polymer ?
#
loop_
_entity_poly.entity_id
_entity_poly.type
_entity_poly.pdbx_seq_one_letter_code
_entity_poly.pdbx_strand_id
1 'polypeptide(L)' 'MEIEKVITYSAIAVAAIIVLIFSLDLAAGIFGRYIAMDVLFILGGGFLLWQGVETIFELR' A
#
# COMPACT_ATOMS: atom_id res chain seq x y z
N MET A 1 2.97 22.68 -0.79
CA MET A 1 3.63 21.98 -1.92
C MET A 1 4.76 21.03 -1.51
N GLU A 2 5.91 21.45 -0.95
CA GLU A 2 7.00 20.50 -0.60
C GLU A 2 6.60 19.50 0.50
N ILE A 3 5.91 19.97 1.54
CA ILE A 3 5.43 19.10 2.63
C ILE A 3 4.40 18.07 2.11
N GLU A 4 3.50 18.49 1.22
CA GLU A 4 2.51 17.58 0.60
C GLU A 4 3.18 16.47 -0.21
N LYS A 5 4.25 16.79 -0.95
CA LYS A 5 5.04 15.78 -1.68
C LYS A 5 5.66 14.78 -0.72
N VAL A 6 6.30 15.25 0.35
CA VAL A 6 6.93 14.37 1.35
C VAL A 6 5.90 13.44 1.99
N ILE A 7 4.73 13.97 2.35
CA ILE A 7 3.63 13.17 2.92
C ILE A 7 3.14 12.13 1.91
N THR A 8 2.95 12.52 0.65
CA THR A 8 2.47 11.63 -0.42
C THR A 8 3.45 10.47 -0.67
N TYR A 9 4.75 10.77 -0.81
CA TYR A 9 5.77 9.73 -0.98
C TYR A 9 5.88 8.80 0.23
N SER A 10 5.75 9.35 1.45
CA SER A 10 5.76 8.56 2.69
C SER A 10 4.57 7.62 2.75
N ALA A 11 3.37 8.09 2.39
CA ALA A 11 2.15 7.28 2.37
C ALA A 11 2.24 6.13 1.35
N ILE A 12 2.77 6.40 0.15
CA ILE A 12 3.00 5.38 -0.89
C ILE A 12 4.00 4.33 -0.40
N ALA A 13 5.10 4.75 0.24
CA ALA A 13 6.10 3.83 0.75
C ALA A 13 5.52 2.88 1.81
N VAL A 14 4.72 3.41 2.73
CA VAL A 14 4.04 2.59 3.75
C VAL A 14 3.03 1.64 3.10
N ALA A 15 2.23 2.12 2.14
CA ALA A 15 1.28 1.28 1.42
C ALA A 15 1.96 0.14 0.66
N ALA A 16 3.10 0.39 0.02
CA ALA A 16 3.89 -0.63 -0.67
C ALA A 16 4.38 -1.72 0.28
N ILE A 17 4.85 -1.34 1.47
CA ILE A 17 5.28 -2.28 2.51
C ILE A 17 4.10 -3.15 2.98
N ILE A 18 2.93 -2.55 3.21
CA ILE A 18 1.72 -3.28 3.62
C ILE A 18 1.35 -4.31 2.55
N VAL A 19 1.25 -3.91 1.28
CA VAL A 19 0.93 -4.82 0.17
C VAL A 19 1.93 -5.96 0.09
N LEU A 20 3.23 -5.67 0.25
CA LEU A 20 4.27 -6.69 0.24
C LEU A 20 4.10 -7.69 1.39
N ILE A 21 3.88 -7.22 2.62
CA ILE A 21 3.72 -8.08 3.80
C ILE A 21 2.54 -9.03 3.63
N PHE A 22 1.37 -8.51 3.24
CA PHE A 22 0.18 -9.35 3.09
C PHE A 22 0.21 -10.22 1.84
N SER A 23 0.95 -9.83 0.78
CA SER A 23 1.21 -10.72 -0.36
C SER A 23 2.09 -11.90 0.04
N LEU A 24 3.10 -11.66 0.87
CA LEU A 24 3.95 -12.71 1.44
C LEU A 24 3.15 -13.58 2.40
N ASP A 25 2.26 -13.00 3.20
CA ASP A 25 1.40 -13.76 4.11
C ASP A 25 0.41 -14.65 3.34
N LEU A 26 -0.23 -14.12 2.30
CA LEU A 26 -1.12 -14.91 1.44
C LEU A 26 -0.38 -16.09 0.77
N ALA A 27 0.87 -15.87 0.35
CA ALA A 27 1.68 -16.87 -0.34
C ALA A 27 2.27 -17.93 0.60
N ALA A 28 2.74 -17.54 1.78
CA ALA A 28 3.52 -18.40 2.68
C ALA A 28 2.80 -18.74 4.01
N GLY A 29 1.71 -18.05 4.35
CA GLY A 29 0.91 -18.26 5.56
C GLY A 29 1.65 -17.93 6.86
N ILE A 30 2.43 -16.84 6.87
CA ILE A 30 3.32 -16.44 7.97
C ILE A 30 2.55 -16.10 9.26
N PHE A 31 1.39 -15.44 9.14
CA PHE A 31 0.55 -14.98 10.25
C PHE A 31 -0.70 -15.85 10.45
N GLY A 32 -0.75 -17.02 9.80
CA GLY A 32 -1.93 -17.90 9.75
C GLY A 32 -2.74 -17.69 8.46
N ARG A 33 -3.44 -18.73 7.98
CA ARG A 33 -4.17 -18.69 6.70
C ARG A 33 -5.46 -17.85 6.78
N TYR A 34 -5.34 -16.55 7.02
CA TYR A 34 -6.45 -15.60 7.07
C TYR A 34 -6.64 -14.90 5.73
N ILE A 35 -6.97 -15.68 4.69
CA ILE A 35 -7.06 -15.23 3.29
C ILE A 35 -7.91 -13.96 3.13
N ALA A 36 -9.03 -13.85 3.86
CA ALA A 36 -9.89 -12.67 3.80
C ALA A 36 -9.15 -11.39 4.25
N MET A 37 -8.35 -11.48 5.31
CA MET A 37 -7.54 -10.37 5.80
C MET A 37 -6.48 -9.99 4.76
N ASP A 38 -5.76 -10.97 4.24
CA ASP A 38 -4.69 -10.74 3.26
C ASP A 38 -5.22 -10.02 2.03
N VAL A 39 -6.33 -10.51 1.47
CA VAL A 39 -6.95 -9.92 0.29
C VAL A 39 -7.42 -8.49 0.57
N LEU A 40 -8.03 -8.23 1.74
CA LEU A 40 -8.49 -6.88 2.09
C LEU A 40 -7.34 -5.88 2.21
N PHE A 41 -6.23 -6.29 2.83
CA PHE A 41 -5.05 -5.42 2.98
C PHE A 41 -4.31 -5.23 1.65
N ILE A 42 -4.23 -6.25 0.80
CA ILE A 42 -3.66 -6.13 -0.55
C ILE A 42 -4.49 -5.15 -1.39
N LEU A 43 -5.82 -5.29 -1.38
CA LEU A 43 -6.70 -4.39 -2.13
C LEU A 43 -6.67 -2.96 -1.58
N GLY A 44 -6.75 -2.79 -0.26
CA GLY A 44 -6.69 -1.48 0.39
C GLY A 44 -5.35 -0.76 0.15
N GLY A 45 -4.24 -1.50 0.30
CA GLY A 45 -2.91 -0.97 0.00
C GLY A 45 -2.73 -0.66 -1.49
N GLY A 46 -3.28 -1.49 -2.38
CA GLY A 46 -3.31 -1.23 -3.82
C GLY A 46 -4.06 0.05 -4.20
N PHE A 47 -5.22 0.31 -3.57
CA PHE A 47 -5.93 1.58 -3.75
C PHE A 47 -5.13 2.78 -3.25
N LEU A 48 -4.46 2.68 -2.10
CA LEU A 48 -3.58 3.73 -1.59
C LEU A 48 -2.40 4.01 -2.53
N LEU A 49 -1.81 2.97 -3.11
CA LEU A 49 -0.75 3.11 -4.11
C LEU A 49 -1.25 3.82 -5.37
N TRP A 50 -2.41 3.42 -5.90
CA TRP A 50 -3.03 4.09 -7.04
C TRP A 50 -3.25 5.58 -6.73
N GLN A 51 -3.93 5.88 -5.62
CA GLN A 51 -4.25 7.25 -5.22
C GLN A 51 -2.99 8.09 -5.04
N GLY A 52 -1.96 7.54 -4.41
CA GLY A 52 -0.69 8.25 -4.25
C GLY A 52 0.00 8.57 -5.58
N VAL A 53 -0.06 7.66 -6.56
CA VAL A 53 0.49 7.90 -7.91
C VAL A 53 -0.27 9.01 -8.63
N GLU A 54 -1.60 9.00 -8.60
CA GLU A 54 -2.42 10.09 -9.15
C GLU A 54 -2.08 11.43 -8.50
N THR A 55 -2.00 11.48 -7.17
CA THR A 55 -1.61 12.69 -6.43
C THR A 55 -0.21 13.19 -6.82
N ILE A 56 0.76 12.30 -7.09
CA ILE A 56 2.08 12.73 -7.59
C ILE A 56 1.98 13.40 -8.96
N PHE A 57 1.13 12.88 -9.85
CA PHE A 57 0.92 13.49 -11.16
C PHE A 57 0.24 14.85 -11.07
N GLU A 58 -0.66 15.04 -10.11
CA GLU A 58 -1.31 16.34 -9.85
C GLU A 58 -0.37 17.37 -9.19
N LEU A 59 0.56 16.91 -8.34
CA LEU A 59 1.54 17.76 -7.64
C LEU A 59 2.75 18.16 -8.50
N ARG A 60 2.78 17.77 -9.78
CA ARG A 60 3.89 18.01 -10.72
C ARG A 60 3.69 19.31 -11.50
#